data_AF-A0A662MZ76-F1
#
_entry.id   AF-A0A662MZ76-F1
#
_cell.length_a   1.000
_cell.length_b   1.000
_cell.length_c   1.000
_cell.angle_alpha   90.00
_cell.angle_beta   90.00
_cell.angle_gamma   90.00
#
_symmetry.space_group_name_H-M   'P 1'
#
loop_
_entity.id
_entity.type
_entity.pdbx_description
1 polymer ?
#
loop_
_entity_poly.entity_id
_entity_poly.type
_entity_poly.pdbx_seq_one_letter_code
_entity_poly.pdbx_strand_id
1 'polypeptide(L)'
;IRFINWLKLKGYIIEEVDKPEYYRSLLPGMAYFSRGGLYIARDKLSLGKFHFIFVSPLNKFWEVDTFPSKREEVEILDIYKEKKHMGVEIYIGRLRVRHHYWGFAVKGKDVPLYLQELLKLKEEGILKAELYSPMLEFEENAEVNEEWSILNWEKFAKVEFDEPLTWEFETDGIWLIFPERIKEIANEEFREFFKVAVKKGHEEIAFNLYERLDRKSLFPELLGATTHYLKNYIKESLKTLKIEDERLAFAIKKMIDSKDGIGSGLHAIEHNMIKIAPIFTYVDSRELGGYSYESFPNPPFVGKPIVFIYDGNEGGFGLAEILYENSEKLMKKSLDHLKSCGCKDGCPLCVYSPKCGTFNEFLDKWQAIKVWEMVFIGDNTE
;
A
#
# COMPACT_ATOMS: atom_id res chain seq x y z
N ILE A 1 -14.02 -35.41 2.24
CA ILE A 1 -12.81 -36.07 1.65
C ILE A 1 -13.15 -36.91 0.42
N ARG A 2 -14.06 -37.91 0.48
CA ARG A 2 -14.41 -38.73 -0.71
C ARG A 2 -14.89 -37.93 -1.94
N PHE A 3 -15.70 -36.89 -1.74
CA PHE A 3 -16.17 -36.00 -2.82
C PHE A 3 -15.04 -35.18 -3.47
N ILE A 4 -14.19 -34.54 -2.67
CA ILE A 4 -13.03 -33.79 -3.17
C ILE A 4 -12.05 -34.69 -3.93
N ASN A 5 -11.76 -35.88 -3.40
CA ASN A 5 -10.90 -36.84 -4.09
C ASN A 5 -11.51 -37.30 -5.42
N TRP A 6 -12.84 -37.45 -5.48
CA TRP A 6 -13.53 -37.74 -6.72
C TRP A 6 -13.40 -36.60 -7.75
N LEU A 7 -13.60 -35.34 -7.32
CA LEU A 7 -13.38 -34.17 -8.19
C LEU A 7 -11.94 -34.09 -8.71
N LYS A 8 -10.94 -34.36 -7.85
CA LYS A 8 -9.53 -34.44 -8.23
C LYS A 8 -9.29 -35.53 -9.29
N LEU A 9 -9.80 -36.74 -9.08
CA LEU A 9 -9.67 -37.85 -10.02
C LEU A 9 -10.33 -37.56 -11.37
N LYS A 10 -11.40 -36.76 -11.38
CA LYS A 10 -12.07 -36.31 -12.60
C LYS A 10 -11.38 -35.12 -13.28
N GLY A 11 -10.35 -34.55 -12.68
CA GLY A 11 -9.63 -33.39 -13.21
C GLY A 11 -10.42 -32.07 -13.11
N TYR A 12 -11.47 -32.02 -12.27
CA TYR A 12 -12.26 -30.80 -12.06
C TYR A 12 -11.62 -29.83 -11.07
N ILE A 13 -10.66 -30.29 -10.27
CA ILE A 13 -9.89 -29.43 -9.36
C ILE A 13 -8.55 -29.09 -10.02
N ILE A 14 -8.40 -27.81 -10.34
CA ILE A 14 -7.15 -27.24 -10.84
C ILE A 14 -6.13 -27.16 -9.69
N GLU A 15 -6.51 -26.53 -8.58
CA GLU A 15 -5.64 -26.29 -7.43
C GLU A 15 -6.44 -26.17 -6.12
N GLU A 16 -5.79 -26.44 -4.99
CA GLU A 16 -6.30 -26.13 -3.65
C GLU A 16 -5.44 -25.03 -3.06
N VAL A 17 -6.09 -23.97 -2.56
CA VAL A 17 -5.42 -22.79 -2.01
C VAL A 17 -5.93 -22.48 -0.61
N ASP A 18 -5.19 -21.67 0.14
CA ASP A 18 -5.63 -21.17 1.43
C ASP A 18 -6.72 -20.09 1.29
N LYS A 19 -7.40 -19.79 2.40
CA LYS A 19 -8.47 -18.77 2.41
C LYS A 19 -7.94 -17.36 2.04
N PRO A 20 -6.77 -16.90 2.53
CA PRO A 20 -6.21 -15.62 2.11
C PRO A 20 -5.93 -15.49 0.60
N GLU A 21 -5.57 -16.58 -0.08
CA GLU A 21 -5.33 -16.58 -1.53
C GLU A 21 -6.57 -16.16 -2.32
N TYR A 22 -7.78 -16.48 -1.81
CA TYR A 22 -9.02 -16.01 -2.43
C TYR A 22 -9.03 -14.49 -2.62
N TYR A 23 -8.69 -13.78 -1.55
CA TYR A 23 -8.69 -12.32 -1.53
C TYR A 23 -7.46 -11.70 -2.21
N ARG A 24 -6.39 -12.49 -2.40
CA ARG A 24 -5.16 -12.05 -3.05
C ARG A 24 -5.27 -12.07 -4.57
N SER A 25 -5.91 -13.11 -5.13
CA SER A 25 -5.80 -13.39 -6.57
C SER A 25 -7.04 -14.02 -7.22
N LEU A 26 -8.13 -14.25 -6.48
CA LEU A 26 -9.30 -15.00 -6.98
C LEU A 26 -10.63 -14.28 -6.73
N LEU A 27 -10.61 -12.95 -6.56
CA LEU A 27 -11.85 -12.17 -6.59
C LEU A 27 -12.49 -12.28 -7.98
N PRO A 28 -13.82 -12.20 -8.12
CA PRO A 28 -14.49 -12.31 -9.41
C PRO A 28 -13.87 -11.38 -10.47
N GLY A 29 -13.48 -11.93 -11.61
CA GLY A 29 -12.81 -11.22 -12.70
C GLY A 29 -11.27 -11.13 -12.60
N MET A 30 -10.64 -11.59 -11.52
CA MET A 30 -9.17 -11.57 -11.40
C MET A 30 -8.49 -12.67 -12.22
N ALA A 31 -7.29 -12.37 -12.69
CA ALA A 31 -6.45 -13.30 -13.43
C ALA A 31 -5.70 -14.20 -12.47
N TYR A 32 -5.71 -15.51 -12.71
CA TYR A 32 -5.08 -16.51 -11.88
C TYR A 32 -4.25 -17.48 -12.72
N PHE A 33 -2.96 -17.58 -12.41
CA PHE A 33 -2.05 -18.53 -13.05
C PHE A 33 -1.91 -19.78 -12.19
N SER A 34 -2.17 -20.94 -12.79
CA SER A 34 -1.98 -22.22 -12.11
C SER A 34 -1.54 -23.29 -13.09
N ARG A 35 -0.48 -24.04 -12.74
CA ARG A 35 0.05 -25.18 -13.51
C ARG A 35 0.26 -24.90 -15.01
N GLY A 36 0.70 -23.68 -15.34
CA GLY A 36 0.96 -23.24 -16.71
C GLY A 36 -0.28 -22.86 -17.53
N GLY A 37 -1.46 -22.81 -16.89
CA GLY A 37 -2.67 -22.21 -17.44
C GLY A 37 -2.90 -20.81 -16.87
N LEU A 38 -3.54 -19.96 -17.68
CA LEU A 38 -4.12 -18.69 -17.25
C LEU A 38 -5.62 -18.86 -17.15
N TYR A 39 -6.20 -18.37 -16.06
CA TYR A 39 -7.62 -18.45 -15.80
C TYR A 39 -8.17 -17.09 -15.36
N ILE A 40 -9.47 -16.89 -15.56
CA ILE A 40 -10.22 -15.80 -14.95
C ILE A 40 -11.15 -16.35 -13.87
N ALA A 41 -11.09 -15.76 -12.67
CA ALA A 41 -11.95 -16.12 -11.56
C ALA A 41 -13.40 -15.71 -11.85
N ARG A 42 -14.34 -16.61 -11.53
CA ARG A 42 -15.78 -16.43 -11.72
C ARG A 42 -16.47 -16.45 -10.36
N ASP A 43 -17.52 -17.25 -10.26
CA ASP A 43 -18.39 -17.32 -9.10
C ASP A 43 -17.78 -18.12 -7.95
N LYS A 44 -18.27 -17.86 -6.75
CA LYS A 44 -17.87 -18.56 -5.52
C LYS A 44 -19.06 -19.30 -4.94
N LEU A 45 -18.92 -20.60 -4.73
CA LEU A 45 -19.90 -21.43 -4.04
C LEU A 45 -19.36 -21.91 -2.70
N SER A 46 -20.06 -21.61 -1.61
CA SER A 46 -19.71 -22.09 -0.27
C SER A 46 -20.73 -23.12 0.21
N LEU A 47 -20.26 -24.33 0.54
CA LEU A 47 -21.06 -25.45 1.03
C LEU A 47 -20.44 -25.98 2.32
N GLY A 48 -20.96 -25.52 3.45
CA GLY A 48 -20.40 -25.83 4.77
C GLY A 48 -18.95 -25.37 4.88
N LYS A 49 -18.01 -26.31 5.06
CA LYS A 49 -16.57 -26.03 5.15
C LYS A 49 -15.85 -25.98 3.81
N PHE A 50 -16.55 -26.26 2.71
CA PHE A 50 -15.97 -26.27 1.37
C PHE A 50 -16.30 -24.96 0.66
N HIS A 51 -15.26 -24.32 0.13
CA HIS A 51 -15.39 -23.13 -0.70
C HIS A 51 -14.82 -23.46 -2.07
N PHE A 52 -15.64 -23.31 -3.11
CA PHE A 52 -15.28 -23.55 -4.49
C PHE A 52 -15.25 -22.22 -5.22
N ILE A 53 -14.11 -21.93 -5.86
CA ILE A 53 -13.99 -20.83 -6.81
C ILE A 53 -14.00 -21.44 -8.20
N PHE A 54 -14.96 -21.02 -9.02
CA PHE A 54 -15.03 -21.45 -10.42
C PHE A 54 -14.14 -20.53 -11.26
N VAL A 55 -13.52 -21.08 -12.29
CA VAL A 55 -12.64 -20.33 -13.18
C VAL A 55 -12.89 -20.72 -14.63
N SER A 56 -12.70 -19.79 -15.56
CA SER A 56 -12.66 -20.07 -17.00
C SER A 56 -11.22 -20.01 -17.51
N PRO A 57 -10.81 -20.94 -18.39
CA PRO A 57 -9.49 -20.87 -19.01
C PRO A 57 -9.40 -19.70 -19.99
N LEU A 58 -8.26 -19.02 -19.99
CA LEU A 58 -7.89 -17.99 -20.96
C LEU A 58 -6.73 -18.47 -21.83
N ASN A 59 -6.35 -17.64 -22.81
CA ASN A 59 -5.13 -17.87 -23.56
C ASN A 59 -3.91 -17.73 -22.63
N LYS A 60 -3.20 -18.84 -22.38
CA LYS A 60 -2.04 -18.89 -21.49
C LYS A 60 -0.86 -17.98 -21.88
N PHE A 61 -0.84 -17.46 -23.11
CA PHE A 61 0.20 -16.56 -23.59
C PHE A 61 -0.12 -15.09 -23.36
N TRP A 62 -1.30 -14.75 -22.86
CA TRP A 62 -1.63 -13.38 -22.49
C TRP A 62 -0.78 -12.91 -21.32
N GLU A 63 -0.13 -11.76 -21.50
CA GLU A 63 0.58 -11.04 -20.45
C GLU A 63 -0.42 -10.15 -19.73
N VAL A 64 -1.04 -10.67 -18.65
CA VAL A 64 -1.99 -9.96 -17.79
C VAL A 64 -1.79 -10.33 -16.33
N ASP A 65 -1.66 -9.33 -15.47
CA ASP A 65 -1.62 -9.43 -14.02
C ASP A 65 -2.77 -8.65 -13.41
N THR A 66 -3.30 -9.14 -12.28
CA THR A 66 -4.34 -8.42 -11.52
C THR A 66 -3.92 -8.18 -10.08
N PHE A 67 -4.24 -7.01 -9.55
CA PHE A 67 -3.83 -6.56 -8.22
C PHE A 67 -5.03 -6.04 -7.44
N PRO A 68 -5.39 -6.65 -6.29
CA PRO A 68 -6.57 -6.25 -5.54
C PRO A 68 -6.39 -4.84 -4.97
N SER A 69 -7.43 -4.03 -5.08
CA SER A 69 -7.55 -2.73 -4.42
C SER A 69 -8.25 -2.95 -3.08
N LYS A 70 -7.51 -2.78 -1.99
CA LYS A 70 -8.03 -2.97 -0.64
C LYS A 70 -7.88 -1.70 0.21
N ARG A 71 -8.85 -1.48 1.10
CA ARG A 71 -8.74 -0.56 2.24
C ARG A 71 -8.77 -1.38 3.51
N GLU A 72 -7.91 -1.06 4.46
CA GLU A 72 -7.83 -1.76 5.74
C GLU A 72 -8.36 -0.86 6.85
N GLU A 73 -9.07 -1.47 7.79
CA GLU A 73 -9.56 -0.83 9.00
C GLU A 73 -9.14 -1.67 10.21
N VAL A 74 -8.71 -0.99 11.27
CA VAL A 74 -8.40 -1.61 12.56
C VAL A 74 -9.34 -1.07 13.63
N GLU A 75 -10.02 -1.98 14.32
CA GLU A 75 -10.89 -1.73 15.47
C GLU A 75 -10.22 -2.29 16.74
N ILE A 76 -10.13 -1.50 17.80
CA ILE A 76 -9.61 -1.93 19.10
C ILE A 76 -10.77 -2.56 19.88
N LEU A 77 -10.66 -3.85 20.19
CA LEU A 77 -11.69 -4.60 20.92
C LEU A 77 -11.43 -4.62 22.42
N ASP A 78 -10.17 -4.78 22.83
CA ASP A 78 -9.77 -4.85 24.23
C ASP A 78 -8.34 -4.33 24.41
N ILE A 79 -8.02 -3.81 25.59
CA ILE A 79 -6.70 -3.31 25.96
C ILE A 79 -6.18 -4.13 27.13
N TYR A 80 -5.08 -4.85 26.94
CA TYR A 80 -4.50 -5.71 27.97
C TYR A 80 -3.52 -4.96 28.87
N LYS A 81 -2.60 -4.20 28.26
CA LYS A 81 -1.55 -3.44 28.96
C LYS A 81 -1.24 -2.14 28.21
N GLU A 82 -0.72 -1.17 28.95
CA GLU A 82 -0.22 0.10 28.42
C GLU A 82 1.12 0.48 29.08
N LYS A 83 1.97 1.18 28.34
CA LYS A 83 3.17 1.82 28.85
C LYS A 83 3.50 3.07 28.05
N LYS A 84 4.38 3.92 28.57
CA LYS A 84 4.81 5.15 27.92
C LYS A 84 6.33 5.19 27.81
N HIS A 85 6.84 5.62 26.66
CA HIS A 85 8.27 5.79 26.42
C HIS A 85 8.52 6.99 25.51
N MET A 86 9.32 7.96 25.97
CA MET A 86 9.74 9.13 25.16
C MET A 86 8.55 9.90 24.54
N GLY A 87 7.46 10.05 25.31
CA GLY A 87 6.22 10.70 24.86
C GLY A 87 5.31 9.85 23.95
N VAL A 88 5.72 8.64 23.54
CA VAL A 88 4.87 7.68 22.81
C VAL A 88 4.15 6.78 23.81
N GLU A 89 2.84 6.67 23.67
CA GLU A 89 2.03 5.70 24.42
C GLU A 89 1.97 4.39 23.63
N ILE A 90 2.22 3.27 24.29
CA ILE A 90 2.37 1.96 23.68
C ILE A 90 1.37 1.03 24.36
N TYR A 91 0.55 0.41 23.56
CA TYR A 91 -0.52 -0.47 24.02
C TYR A 91 -0.37 -1.85 23.41
N ILE A 92 -0.96 -2.84 24.07
CA ILE A 92 -1.20 -4.17 23.53
C ILE A 92 -2.63 -4.59 23.89
N GLY A 93 -3.26 -5.31 22.96
CA GLY A 93 -4.63 -5.73 23.15
C GLY A 93 -5.19 -6.53 21.98
N ARG A 94 -6.50 -6.75 22.04
CA ARG A 94 -7.26 -7.43 21.00
C ARG A 94 -7.68 -6.45 19.92
N LEU A 95 -7.47 -6.82 18.67
CA LEU A 95 -7.84 -6.04 17.50
C LEU A 95 -8.78 -6.86 16.60
N ARG A 96 -9.67 -6.16 15.90
CA ARG A 96 -10.34 -6.66 14.70
C ARG A 96 -9.79 -5.92 13.50
N VAL A 97 -9.29 -6.68 12.53
CA VAL A 97 -8.76 -6.15 11.28
C VAL A 97 -9.78 -6.46 10.18
N ARG A 98 -10.22 -5.44 9.46
CA ARG A 98 -11.12 -5.57 8.31
C ARG A 98 -10.42 -5.14 7.04
N HIS A 99 -10.49 -5.97 6.00
CA HIS A 99 -10.05 -5.66 4.66
C HIS A 99 -11.27 -5.52 3.75
N HIS A 100 -11.47 -4.32 3.20
CA HIS A 100 -12.50 -4.03 2.23
C HIS A 100 -11.88 -3.99 0.84
N TYR A 101 -12.20 -4.99 0.02
CA TYR A 101 -11.76 -5.11 -1.36
C TYR A 101 -12.78 -4.44 -2.26
N TRP A 102 -12.43 -3.26 -2.78
CA TRP A 102 -13.29 -2.43 -3.62
C TRP A 102 -13.15 -2.74 -5.11
N GLY A 103 -12.27 -3.67 -5.47
CA GLY A 103 -12.00 -4.00 -6.87
C GLY A 103 -10.55 -4.42 -7.08
N PHE A 104 -10.06 -4.25 -8.29
CA PHE A 104 -8.68 -4.58 -8.64
C PHE A 104 -8.20 -3.81 -9.88
N ALA A 105 -6.88 -3.70 -9.98
CA ALA A 105 -6.16 -3.20 -11.13
C ALA A 105 -5.81 -4.35 -12.07
N VAL A 106 -5.83 -4.12 -13.37
CA VAL A 106 -5.37 -5.03 -14.43
C VAL A 106 -4.18 -4.37 -15.14
N LYS A 107 -3.07 -5.08 -15.27
CA LYS A 107 -1.85 -4.60 -15.95
C LYS A 107 -1.35 -5.64 -16.94
N GLY A 108 -0.81 -5.20 -18.07
CA GLY A 108 -0.16 -6.10 -19.02
C GLY A 108 -0.38 -5.73 -20.49
N LYS A 109 0.24 -6.46 -21.41
CA LYS A 109 0.14 -6.15 -22.85
C LYS A 109 -1.23 -6.52 -23.43
N ASP A 110 -1.87 -7.54 -22.88
CA ASP A 110 -3.13 -8.08 -23.40
C ASP A 110 -4.37 -7.59 -22.62
N VAL A 111 -4.25 -6.48 -21.89
CA VAL A 111 -5.36 -5.83 -21.17
C VAL A 111 -6.59 -5.59 -22.07
N PRO A 112 -6.46 -5.14 -23.33
CA PRO A 112 -7.63 -4.92 -24.19
C PRO A 112 -8.43 -6.20 -24.45
N LEU A 113 -7.74 -7.35 -24.60
CA LEU A 113 -8.38 -8.65 -24.78
C LEU A 113 -9.01 -9.14 -23.48
N TYR A 114 -8.32 -8.92 -22.36
CA TYR A 114 -8.82 -9.25 -21.03
C TYR A 114 -10.08 -8.47 -20.65
N LEU A 115 -10.16 -7.19 -21.06
CA LEU A 115 -11.33 -6.34 -20.83
C LEU A 115 -12.59 -6.91 -21.48
N GLN A 116 -12.48 -7.56 -22.64
CA GLN A 116 -13.61 -8.24 -23.28
C GLN A 116 -14.12 -9.41 -22.43
N GLU A 117 -13.24 -10.13 -21.75
CA GLU A 117 -13.65 -11.20 -20.82
C GLU A 117 -14.32 -10.65 -19.56
N LEU A 118 -13.83 -9.50 -19.04
CA LEU A 118 -14.49 -8.79 -17.93
C LEU A 118 -15.89 -8.30 -18.30
N LEU A 119 -16.06 -7.74 -19.51
CA LEU A 119 -17.36 -7.31 -20.02
C LEU A 119 -18.35 -8.48 -20.11
N LYS A 120 -17.92 -9.63 -20.62
CA LYS A 120 -18.75 -10.85 -20.64
C LYS A 120 -19.18 -11.27 -19.23
N LEU A 121 -18.26 -11.27 -18.26
CA LEU A 121 -18.61 -11.60 -16.87
C LEU A 121 -19.60 -10.60 -16.25
N LYS A 122 -19.53 -9.32 -16.64
CA LYS A 122 -20.50 -8.29 -16.24
C LYS A 122 -21.87 -8.54 -16.86
N GLU A 123 -21.93 -8.83 -18.16
CA GLU A 123 -23.17 -9.18 -18.89
C GLU A 123 -23.84 -10.45 -18.32
N GLU A 124 -23.05 -11.44 -17.92
CA GLU A 124 -23.52 -12.67 -17.27
C GLU A 124 -23.98 -12.45 -15.81
N GLY A 125 -23.76 -11.25 -15.24
CA GLY A 125 -24.11 -10.91 -13.86
C GLY A 125 -23.19 -11.50 -12.79
N ILE A 126 -22.06 -12.10 -13.18
CA ILE A 126 -21.06 -12.67 -12.27
C ILE A 126 -20.17 -11.58 -11.69
N LEU A 127 -19.78 -10.61 -12.53
CA LEU A 127 -19.00 -9.45 -12.12
C LEU A 127 -19.92 -8.25 -11.89
N LYS A 128 -20.14 -7.91 -10.62
CA LYS A 128 -20.90 -6.72 -10.20
C LYS A 128 -19.95 -5.56 -9.96
N ALA A 129 -19.58 -4.88 -11.04
CA ALA A 129 -18.54 -3.86 -11.02
C ALA A 129 -18.67 -2.86 -12.17
N GLU A 130 -18.10 -1.67 -11.96
CA GLU A 130 -17.74 -0.74 -13.02
C GLU A 130 -16.32 -0.98 -13.54
N LEU A 131 -16.16 -0.77 -14.85
CA LEU A 131 -14.90 -0.98 -15.57
C LEU A 131 -14.41 0.37 -16.09
N TYR A 132 -13.18 0.72 -15.74
CA TYR A 132 -12.52 1.92 -16.24
C TYR A 132 -11.26 1.52 -16.99
N SER A 133 -11.07 2.06 -18.18
CA SER A 133 -9.86 1.91 -18.95
C SER A 133 -9.70 3.19 -19.77
N PRO A 134 -8.48 3.73 -19.90
CA PRO A 134 -8.25 4.84 -20.83
C PRO A 134 -8.77 4.52 -22.22
N MET A 135 -8.70 3.25 -22.66
CA MET A 135 -9.21 2.82 -23.97
C MET A 135 -10.73 2.82 -24.12
N LEU A 136 -11.50 2.89 -23.04
CA LEU A 136 -12.96 3.01 -23.13
C LEU A 136 -13.41 4.43 -23.49
N GLU A 137 -12.54 5.43 -23.34
CA GLU A 137 -12.83 6.85 -23.62
C GLU A 137 -12.27 7.34 -24.98
N PHE A 138 -11.40 6.56 -25.63
CA PHE A 138 -10.86 6.90 -26.96
C PHE A 138 -11.66 6.21 -28.07
N GLU A 139 -12.66 6.90 -28.62
CA GLU A 139 -13.21 6.59 -29.94
C GLU A 139 -12.15 6.74 -31.04
N GLU A 140 -12.32 5.96 -32.12
CA GLU A 140 -11.46 5.83 -33.29
C GLU A 140 -10.92 7.17 -33.82
N ASN A 141 -9.59 7.25 -34.01
CA ASN A 141 -8.81 8.32 -34.68
C ASN A 141 -8.05 9.33 -33.80
N ALA A 142 -7.16 8.86 -32.91
CA ALA A 142 -6.04 9.67 -32.45
C ALA A 142 -4.71 8.98 -32.82
N GLU A 143 -3.90 9.62 -33.67
CA GLU A 143 -2.51 9.21 -33.90
C GLU A 143 -1.75 9.28 -32.56
N VAL A 144 -1.25 8.13 -32.11
CA VAL A 144 -0.45 8.02 -30.89
C VAL A 144 0.89 8.69 -31.14
N ASN A 145 1.08 9.89 -30.60
CA ASN A 145 2.36 10.58 -30.61
C ASN A 145 3.38 9.77 -29.77
N GLU A 146 4.49 9.35 -30.38
CA GLU A 146 5.53 8.49 -29.78
C GLU A 146 6.17 9.04 -28.49
N GLU A 147 5.98 10.33 -28.18
CA GLU A 147 6.46 10.99 -26.95
C GLU A 147 5.75 10.52 -25.67
N TRP A 148 4.60 9.84 -25.76
CA TRP A 148 3.87 9.27 -24.60
C TRP A 148 4.21 7.79 -24.31
N SER A 149 5.19 7.20 -25.01
CA SER A 149 5.49 5.76 -24.95
C SER A 149 6.14 5.25 -23.66
N ILE A 150 6.61 6.14 -22.77
CA ILE A 150 7.37 5.77 -21.56
C ILE A 150 6.43 5.41 -20.38
N LEU A 151 5.18 5.85 -20.43
CA LEU A 151 4.12 5.45 -19.51
C LEU A 151 3.10 4.70 -20.37
N ASN A 152 3.17 3.36 -20.46
CA ASN A 152 2.17 2.57 -21.19
C ASN A 152 0.79 2.64 -20.49
N TRP A 153 0.11 3.79 -20.57
CA TRP A 153 -1.20 4.03 -19.97
C TRP A 153 -2.29 3.22 -20.69
N GLU A 154 -2.06 2.85 -21.95
CA GLU A 154 -2.82 1.89 -22.76
C GLU A 154 -2.88 0.45 -22.19
N LYS A 155 -2.14 0.15 -21.11
CA LYS A 155 -1.97 -1.20 -20.54
C LYS A 155 -2.57 -1.34 -19.15
N PHE A 156 -3.59 -0.56 -18.85
CA PHE A 156 -4.22 -0.54 -17.55
C PHE A 156 -5.75 -0.58 -17.65
N ALA A 157 -6.38 -1.39 -16.80
CA ALA A 157 -7.80 -1.28 -16.52
C ALA A 157 -8.05 -1.33 -15.00
N LYS A 158 -9.08 -0.63 -14.54
CA LYS A 158 -9.56 -0.67 -13.16
C LYS A 158 -10.93 -1.34 -13.15
N VAL A 159 -11.11 -2.26 -12.22
CA VAL A 159 -12.41 -2.83 -11.87
C VAL A 159 -12.78 -2.30 -10.50
N GLU A 160 -13.99 -1.79 -10.34
CA GLU A 160 -14.52 -1.24 -9.09
C GLU A 160 -15.85 -1.90 -8.77
N PHE A 161 -15.90 -2.70 -7.71
CA PHE A 161 -17.10 -3.45 -7.33
C PHE A 161 -18.20 -2.51 -6.83
N ASP A 162 -19.46 -2.87 -7.10
CA ASP A 162 -20.64 -2.14 -6.63
C ASP A 162 -20.68 -2.10 -5.08
N GLU A 163 -20.29 -3.20 -4.45
CA GLU A 163 -20.14 -3.35 -3.00
C GLU A 163 -18.79 -4.01 -2.68
N PRO A 164 -18.14 -3.63 -1.57
CA PRO A 164 -16.84 -4.19 -1.22
C PRO A 164 -16.97 -5.63 -0.73
N LEU A 165 -16.12 -6.51 -1.25
CA LEU A 165 -15.91 -7.81 -0.63
C LEU A 165 -15.13 -7.60 0.66
N THR A 166 -15.66 -8.11 1.79
CA THR A 166 -15.04 -7.90 3.10
C THR A 166 -14.44 -9.20 3.64
N TRP A 167 -13.23 -9.08 4.19
CA TRP A 167 -12.62 -10.10 5.02
C TRP A 167 -12.25 -9.47 6.35
N GLU A 168 -12.69 -10.09 7.45
CA GLU A 168 -12.26 -9.67 8.78
C GLU A 168 -11.76 -10.86 9.59
N PHE A 169 -10.90 -10.56 10.55
CA PHE A 169 -10.40 -11.51 11.54
C PHE A 169 -10.02 -10.77 12.82
N GLU A 170 -10.03 -11.48 13.93
CA GLU A 170 -9.55 -10.96 15.21
C GLU A 170 -8.16 -11.49 15.51
N THR A 171 -7.31 -10.65 16.07
CA THR A 171 -5.91 -10.97 16.37
C THR A 171 -5.41 -10.10 17.51
N ASP A 172 -4.24 -10.42 18.06
CA ASP A 172 -3.58 -9.55 19.02
C ASP A 172 -2.61 -8.61 18.31
N GLY A 173 -2.45 -7.41 18.84
CA GLY A 173 -1.53 -6.43 18.28
C GLY A 173 -1.09 -5.39 19.27
N ILE A 174 -0.02 -4.69 18.90
CA ILE A 174 0.46 -3.50 19.57
C ILE A 174 0.11 -2.27 18.77
N TRP A 175 -0.05 -1.14 19.45
CA TRP A 175 -0.14 0.15 18.77
C TRP A 175 0.61 1.24 19.53
N LEU A 176 1.21 2.12 18.74
CA LEU A 176 2.00 3.24 19.20
C LEU A 176 1.23 4.52 18.87
N ILE A 177 0.87 5.28 19.89
CA ILE A 177 0.23 6.59 19.76
C ILE A 177 1.32 7.65 19.88
N PHE A 178 1.49 8.43 18.80
CA PHE A 178 2.53 9.44 18.73
C PHE A 178 2.03 10.81 19.25
N PRO A 179 2.93 11.67 19.75
CA PRO A 179 2.58 13.04 20.12
C PRO A 179 2.02 13.85 18.93
N GLU A 180 0.96 14.62 19.14
CA GLU A 180 0.33 15.45 18.09
C GLU A 180 1.30 16.35 17.32
N ARG A 181 2.35 16.84 18.00
CA ARG A 181 3.37 17.72 17.42
C ARG A 181 4.08 17.13 16.19
N ILE A 182 4.05 15.81 15.99
CA ILE A 182 4.65 15.20 14.79
C ILE A 182 3.94 15.64 13.50
N LYS A 183 2.68 16.08 13.57
CA LYS A 183 1.92 16.55 12.39
C LYS A 183 2.60 17.74 11.72
N GLU A 184 3.34 18.56 12.47
CA GLU A 184 4.09 19.71 11.94
C GLU A 184 5.31 19.32 11.09
N ILE A 185 5.77 18.06 11.15
CA ILE A 185 6.94 17.59 10.39
C ILE A 185 6.70 17.70 8.88
N ALA A 186 5.47 17.51 8.41
CA ALA A 186 5.13 17.74 7.01
C ALA A 186 5.37 19.21 6.60
N ASN A 187 4.98 20.17 7.46
CA ASN A 187 5.26 21.59 7.22
C ASN A 187 6.76 21.93 7.32
N GLU A 188 7.51 21.23 8.17
CA GLU A 188 8.97 21.33 8.23
C GLU A 188 9.64 20.81 6.95
N GLU A 189 9.14 19.71 6.40
CA GLU A 189 9.63 19.14 5.14
C GLU A 189 9.50 20.15 4.01
N PHE A 190 8.30 20.72 3.82
CA PHE A 190 8.09 21.76 2.82
C PHE A 190 9.10 22.89 2.97
N ARG A 191 9.24 23.45 4.18
CA ARG A 191 10.15 24.57 4.46
C ARG A 191 11.62 24.20 4.20
N GLU A 192 12.04 23.00 4.58
CA GLU A 192 13.42 22.56 4.42
C GLU A 192 13.79 22.40 2.94
N PHE A 193 12.92 21.79 2.14
CA PHE A 193 13.19 21.56 0.73
C PHE A 193 12.91 22.80 -0.14
N PHE A 194 11.98 23.67 0.25
CA PHE A 194 11.79 24.96 -0.40
C PHE A 194 13.02 25.88 -0.24
N LYS A 195 13.68 25.88 0.93
CA LYS A 195 14.97 26.59 1.11
C LYS A 195 16.04 26.12 0.11
N VAL A 196 16.03 24.85 -0.30
CA VAL A 196 16.97 24.34 -1.32
C VAL A 196 16.68 24.98 -2.67
N ALA A 197 15.41 25.12 -3.06
CA ALA A 197 15.02 25.79 -4.29
C ALA A 197 15.40 27.28 -4.29
N VAL A 198 15.11 27.99 -3.19
CA VAL A 198 15.49 29.42 -3.01
C VAL A 198 17.00 29.61 -3.09
N LYS A 199 17.80 28.77 -2.40
CA LYS A 199 19.27 28.86 -2.46
C LYS A 199 19.84 28.61 -3.85
N LYS A 200 19.07 27.96 -4.73
CA LYS A 200 19.43 27.70 -6.12
C LYS A 200 18.85 28.73 -7.09
N GLY A 201 18.05 29.69 -6.62
CA GLY A 201 17.40 30.71 -7.46
C GLY A 201 16.29 30.17 -8.34
N HIS A 202 15.61 29.11 -7.89
CA HIS A 202 14.56 28.41 -8.65
C HIS A 202 13.24 28.28 -7.85
N GLU A 203 12.97 29.23 -6.97
CA GLU A 203 11.79 29.25 -6.11
C GLU A 203 10.47 29.32 -6.90
N GLU A 204 10.41 30.09 -7.98
CA GLU A 204 9.18 30.26 -8.77
C GLU A 204 8.74 28.96 -9.44
N ILE A 205 9.66 28.28 -10.14
CA ILE A 205 9.36 27.00 -10.80
C ILE A 205 9.08 25.89 -9.78
N ALA A 206 9.83 25.86 -8.67
CA ALA A 206 9.61 24.89 -7.60
C ALA A 206 8.21 25.05 -6.99
N PHE A 207 7.80 26.28 -6.72
CA PHE A 207 6.48 26.57 -6.17
C PHE A 207 5.36 26.29 -7.18
N ASN A 208 5.55 26.64 -8.46
CA ASN A 208 4.58 26.32 -9.51
C ASN A 208 4.34 24.82 -9.67
N LEU A 209 5.41 24.01 -9.68
CA LEU A 209 5.31 22.55 -9.72
C LEU A 209 4.67 21.99 -8.45
N TYR A 210 5.02 22.55 -7.29
CA TYR A 210 4.38 22.20 -6.04
C TYR A 210 2.88 22.48 -6.09
N GLU A 211 2.41 23.62 -6.58
CA GLU A 211 0.97 23.92 -6.65
C GLU A 211 0.22 22.96 -7.58
N ARG A 212 0.79 22.67 -8.76
CA ARG A 212 0.15 21.86 -9.80
C ARG A 212 0.09 20.37 -9.50
N LEU A 213 1.11 19.85 -8.81
CA LEU A 213 1.24 18.41 -8.60
C LEU A 213 0.72 18.01 -7.22
N ASP A 214 -0.14 17.00 -7.20
CA ASP A 214 -0.68 16.42 -5.97
C ASP A 214 -0.77 14.90 -6.10
N ARG A 215 -0.08 14.18 -5.21
CA ARG A 215 0.01 12.72 -5.29
C ARG A 215 -1.35 12.06 -5.03
N LYS A 216 -2.12 12.55 -4.05
CA LYS A 216 -3.44 12.01 -3.70
C LYS A 216 -4.42 12.11 -4.87
N SER A 217 -4.36 13.19 -5.64
CA SER A 217 -5.19 13.40 -6.84
C SER A 217 -4.76 12.51 -8.01
N LEU A 218 -3.46 12.29 -8.20
CA LEU A 218 -2.90 11.47 -9.29
C LEU A 218 -2.91 9.96 -9.01
N PHE A 219 -2.98 9.55 -7.74
CA PHE A 219 -2.90 8.15 -7.33
C PHE A 219 -4.01 7.25 -7.90
N PRO A 220 -5.30 7.67 -7.89
CA PRO A 220 -6.38 6.88 -8.46
C PRO A 220 -6.21 6.56 -9.95
N GLU A 221 -5.56 7.46 -10.70
CA GLU A 221 -5.34 7.33 -12.15
C GLU A 221 -4.08 6.51 -12.48
N LEU A 222 -2.99 6.72 -11.73
CA LEU A 222 -1.68 6.17 -12.07
C LEU A 222 -1.30 4.89 -11.30
N LEU A 223 -2.04 4.53 -10.26
CA LEU A 223 -1.99 3.28 -9.48
C LEU A 223 -0.60 2.59 -9.43
N GLY A 224 0.22 3.03 -8.47
CA GLY A 224 1.57 2.49 -8.25
C GLY A 224 2.64 2.97 -9.24
N ALA A 225 2.29 3.93 -10.11
CA ALA A 225 3.25 4.65 -10.96
C ALA A 225 3.30 6.16 -10.64
N THR A 226 2.58 6.63 -9.62
CA THR A 226 2.42 8.07 -9.32
C THR A 226 3.76 8.72 -9.00
N THR A 227 4.58 8.10 -8.16
CA THR A 227 5.91 8.61 -7.80
C THR A 227 6.85 8.65 -8.99
N HIS A 228 6.76 7.66 -9.88
CA HIS A 228 7.54 7.63 -11.11
C HIS A 228 7.12 8.76 -12.06
N TYR A 229 5.82 8.95 -12.25
CA TYR A 229 5.26 10.05 -13.03
C TYR A 229 5.71 11.41 -12.48
N LEU A 230 5.55 11.66 -11.18
CA LEU A 230 5.97 12.90 -10.53
C LEU A 230 7.46 13.18 -10.78
N LYS A 231 8.32 12.18 -10.59
CA LYS A 231 9.78 12.31 -10.81
C LYS A 231 10.10 12.68 -12.25
N ASN A 232 9.44 12.06 -13.22
CA ASN A 232 9.68 12.33 -14.64
C ASN A 232 9.14 13.71 -15.04
N TYR A 233 7.92 14.04 -14.62
CA TYR A 233 7.31 15.35 -14.91
C TYR A 233 8.16 16.51 -14.37
N ILE A 234 8.67 16.40 -13.14
CA ILE A 234 9.58 17.39 -12.54
C ILE A 234 10.86 17.51 -13.38
N LYS A 235 11.48 16.38 -13.74
CA LYS A 235 12.72 16.37 -14.54
C LYS A 235 12.53 17.01 -15.91
N GLU A 236 11.47 16.65 -16.64
CA GLU A 236 11.19 17.21 -17.97
C GLU A 236 10.85 18.71 -17.89
N SER A 237 10.14 19.13 -16.85
CA SER A 237 9.86 20.56 -16.60
C SER A 237 11.14 21.37 -16.39
N LEU A 238 12.07 20.85 -15.58
CA LEU A 238 13.37 21.49 -15.37
C LEU A 238 14.24 21.48 -16.63
N LYS A 239 14.23 20.38 -17.39
CA LYS A 239 14.97 20.24 -18.65
C LYS A 239 14.51 21.22 -19.72
N THR A 240 13.21 21.49 -19.81
CA THR A 240 12.64 22.50 -20.73
C THR A 240 13.21 23.90 -20.47
N LEU A 241 13.54 24.19 -19.21
CA LEU A 241 14.20 25.43 -18.78
C LEU A 241 15.73 25.36 -18.79
N LYS A 242 16.31 24.27 -19.32
CA LYS A 242 17.76 23.99 -19.34
C LYS A 242 18.38 23.92 -17.95
N ILE A 243 17.61 23.44 -16.96
CA ILE A 243 18.07 23.23 -15.59
C ILE A 243 18.35 21.73 -15.38
N GLU A 244 19.62 21.37 -15.19
CA GLU A 244 20.05 19.99 -14.91
C GLU A 244 20.57 19.87 -13.48
N ASP A 245 19.65 19.78 -12.52
CA ASP A 245 19.99 19.70 -11.09
C ASP A 245 19.16 18.63 -10.37
N GLU A 246 19.76 17.47 -10.14
CA GLU A 246 19.10 16.36 -9.43
C GLU A 246 18.72 16.71 -7.99
N ARG A 247 19.48 17.60 -7.34
CA ARG A 247 19.20 18.00 -5.95
C ARG A 247 17.98 18.92 -5.90
N LEU A 248 17.82 19.80 -6.88
CA LEU A 248 16.62 20.60 -7.06
C LEU A 248 15.41 19.72 -7.37
N ALA A 249 15.54 18.81 -8.34
CA ALA A 249 14.46 17.88 -8.70
C ALA A 249 13.99 17.06 -7.49
N PHE A 250 14.94 16.56 -6.69
CA PHE A 250 14.64 15.87 -5.43
C PHE A 250 13.95 16.81 -4.43
N ALA A 251 14.42 18.04 -4.25
CA ALA A 251 13.79 18.99 -3.34
C ALA A 251 12.35 19.32 -3.73
N ILE A 252 12.07 19.55 -5.03
CA ILE A 252 10.71 19.78 -5.53
C ILE A 252 9.82 18.56 -5.27
N LYS A 253 10.33 17.34 -5.52
CA LYS A 253 9.61 16.11 -5.19
C LYS A 253 9.26 16.05 -3.71
N LYS A 254 10.20 16.36 -2.83
CA LYS A 254 9.99 16.38 -1.37
C LYS A 254 9.01 17.48 -0.93
N MET A 255 8.99 18.63 -1.59
CA MET A 255 7.94 19.63 -1.38
C MET A 255 6.56 19.07 -1.76
N ILE A 256 6.44 18.32 -2.86
CA ILE A 256 5.15 17.73 -3.25
C ILE A 256 4.73 16.64 -2.25
N ASP A 257 5.65 15.79 -1.81
CA ASP A 257 5.39 14.76 -0.79
C ASP A 257 4.80 15.33 0.50
N SER A 258 5.23 16.53 0.91
CA SER A 258 4.76 17.12 2.16
C SER A 258 3.26 17.40 2.19
N LYS A 259 2.61 17.49 1.01
CA LYS A 259 1.14 17.59 0.91
C LYS A 259 0.42 16.34 1.40
N ASP A 260 1.10 15.19 1.41
CA ASP A 260 0.49 13.95 1.86
C ASP A 260 0.20 13.95 3.37
N GLY A 261 0.80 14.88 4.11
CA GLY A 261 0.73 14.94 5.57
C GLY A 261 1.72 13.99 6.23
N ILE A 262 1.53 13.79 7.54
CA ILE A 262 2.42 12.94 8.34
C ILE A 262 2.18 11.43 8.13
N GLY A 263 1.07 11.07 7.48
CA GLY A 263 0.70 9.69 7.20
C GLY A 263 1.81 8.92 6.47
N SER A 264 2.48 9.55 5.49
CA SER A 264 3.59 8.92 4.75
C SER A 264 4.79 8.60 5.65
N GLY A 265 5.08 9.43 6.65
CA GLY A 265 6.12 9.18 7.65
C GLY A 265 5.75 8.06 8.61
N LEU A 266 4.51 8.02 9.10
CA LEU A 266 4.01 6.95 9.99
C LEU A 266 3.95 5.60 9.27
N HIS A 267 3.55 5.58 8.01
CA HIS A 267 3.52 4.38 7.18
C HIS A 267 4.94 3.86 6.90
N ALA A 268 5.91 4.75 6.68
CA ALA A 268 7.31 4.36 6.58
C ALA A 268 7.86 3.80 7.91
N ILE A 269 7.41 4.31 9.07
CA ILE A 269 7.73 3.76 10.38
C ILE A 269 7.13 2.36 10.55
N GLU A 270 5.84 2.18 10.25
CA GLU A 270 5.13 0.90 10.31
C GLU A 270 5.88 -0.18 9.53
N HIS A 271 6.16 0.08 8.25
CA HIS A 271 6.92 -0.83 7.39
C HIS A 271 8.31 -1.13 7.96
N ASN A 272 9.00 -0.11 8.46
CA ASN A 272 10.34 -0.28 8.99
C ASN A 272 10.35 -1.13 10.27
N MET A 273 9.43 -0.88 11.19
CA MET A 273 9.28 -1.62 12.44
C MET A 273 8.92 -3.09 12.18
N ILE A 274 7.97 -3.37 11.29
CA ILE A 274 7.62 -4.74 10.89
C ILE A 274 8.82 -5.45 10.28
N LYS A 275 9.62 -4.76 9.47
CA LYS A 275 10.81 -5.34 8.84
C LYS A 275 11.91 -5.75 9.82
N ILE A 276 12.10 -4.97 10.88
CA ILE A 276 13.13 -5.24 11.90
C ILE A 276 12.62 -6.10 13.07
N ALA A 277 11.30 -6.25 13.21
CA ALA A 277 10.66 -7.10 14.22
C ALA A 277 11.27 -8.52 14.35
N PRO A 278 11.70 -9.20 13.25
CA PRO A 278 12.35 -10.51 13.32
C PRO A 278 13.58 -10.59 14.23
N ILE A 279 14.26 -9.47 14.51
CA ILE A 279 15.39 -9.43 15.46
C ILE A 279 14.95 -9.79 16.88
N PHE A 280 13.68 -9.50 17.22
CA PHE A 280 13.10 -9.76 18.54
C PHE A 280 12.23 -11.01 18.55
N THR A 281 11.43 -11.20 17.50
CA THR A 281 10.46 -12.31 17.42
C THR A 281 11.09 -13.63 16.97
N TYR A 282 12.25 -13.59 16.29
CA TYR A 282 12.85 -14.73 15.59
C TYR A 282 11.92 -15.38 14.54
N VAL A 283 10.87 -14.66 14.14
CA VAL A 283 9.88 -15.07 13.14
C VAL A 283 9.92 -14.08 11.98
N ASP A 284 9.69 -14.58 10.77
CA ASP A 284 9.67 -13.77 9.55
C ASP A 284 8.65 -12.63 9.66
N SER A 285 9.00 -11.44 9.14
CA SER A 285 8.11 -10.27 9.15
C SER A 285 6.82 -10.51 8.36
N ARG A 286 6.77 -11.54 7.51
CA ARG A 286 5.56 -11.98 6.82
C ARG A 286 4.48 -12.54 7.77
N GLU A 287 4.83 -12.84 9.01
CA GLU A 287 3.85 -13.26 10.02
C GLU A 287 3.24 -12.07 10.77
N LEU A 288 3.59 -10.83 10.38
CA LEU A 288 3.03 -9.59 10.93
C LEU A 288 2.26 -8.81 9.86
N GLY A 289 1.24 -8.09 10.31
CA GLY A 289 0.56 -7.03 9.57
C GLY A 289 0.73 -5.69 10.28
N GLY A 290 0.36 -4.62 9.59
CA GLY A 290 0.41 -3.27 10.13
C GLY A 290 -0.58 -2.37 9.44
N TYR A 291 -0.89 -1.27 10.12
CA TYR A 291 -1.61 -0.16 9.52
C TYR A 291 -1.34 1.12 10.30
N SER A 292 -1.32 2.24 9.61
CA SER A 292 -0.99 3.54 10.18
C SER A 292 -2.03 4.58 9.84
N TYR A 293 -2.33 5.42 10.83
CA TYR A 293 -3.29 6.51 10.74
C TYR A 293 -2.61 7.82 11.12
N GLU A 294 -2.72 8.84 10.26
CA GLU A 294 -2.36 10.21 10.65
C GLU A 294 -3.33 10.80 11.68
N SER A 295 -4.58 10.33 11.64
CA SER A 295 -5.68 10.71 12.50
C SER A 295 -6.63 9.52 12.61
N PHE A 296 -6.53 8.77 13.70
CA PHE A 296 -7.32 7.57 13.91
C PHE A 296 -8.82 7.92 13.99
N PRO A 297 -9.70 7.26 13.21
CA PRO A 297 -11.11 7.66 13.13
C PRO A 297 -11.96 7.12 14.29
N ASN A 298 -11.49 6.09 14.99
CA ASN A 298 -12.31 5.30 15.91
C ASN A 298 -11.98 5.59 17.39
N PRO A 299 -12.96 5.50 18.32
CA PRO A 299 -12.69 5.50 19.75
C PRO A 299 -11.75 4.35 20.19
N PRO A 300 -11.03 4.48 21.32
CA PRO A 300 -11.02 5.64 22.23
C PRO A 300 -10.03 6.75 21.83
N PHE A 301 -9.26 6.57 20.76
CA PHE A 301 -8.13 7.44 20.39
C PHE A 301 -8.40 8.33 19.17
N VAL A 302 -9.63 8.83 19.02
CA VAL A 302 -10.04 9.63 17.86
C VAL A 302 -9.09 10.82 17.66
N GLY A 303 -8.66 11.02 16.42
CA GLY A 303 -7.80 12.14 16.01
C GLY A 303 -6.29 11.92 16.20
N LYS A 304 -5.89 10.86 16.92
CA LYS A 304 -4.50 10.59 17.26
C LYS A 304 -3.72 9.99 16.08
N PRO A 305 -2.43 10.33 15.91
CA PRO A 305 -1.54 9.61 14.99
C PRO A 305 -1.13 8.27 15.61
N ILE A 306 -1.42 7.16 14.92
CA ILE A 306 -1.22 5.80 15.45
C ILE A 306 -0.57 4.89 14.41
N VAL A 307 0.34 4.03 14.88
CA VAL A 307 0.86 2.88 14.11
C VAL A 307 0.47 1.59 14.82
N PHE A 308 -0.26 0.72 14.14
CA PHE A 308 -0.60 -0.63 14.56
C PHE A 308 0.38 -1.64 13.97
N ILE A 309 0.77 -2.64 14.77
CA ILE A 309 1.48 -3.84 14.33
C ILE A 309 0.80 -5.03 15.00
N TYR A 310 0.36 -6.01 14.22
CA TYR A 310 -0.45 -7.11 14.73
C TYR A 310 -0.02 -8.46 14.15
N ASP A 311 -0.39 -9.52 14.86
CA ASP A 311 -0.15 -10.90 14.43
C ASP A 311 -0.95 -11.17 13.13
N GLY A 312 -0.28 -11.63 12.08
CA GLY A 312 -0.88 -11.82 10.75
C GLY A 312 -1.84 -13.00 10.63
N ASN A 313 -2.06 -13.75 11.72
CA ASN A 313 -2.92 -14.93 11.76
C ASN A 313 -4.13 -14.68 12.67
N GLU A 314 -5.29 -15.18 12.26
CA GLU A 314 -6.52 -15.16 13.06
C GLU A 314 -6.29 -15.86 14.40
N GLY A 315 -6.76 -15.22 15.48
CA GLY A 315 -6.57 -15.70 16.85
C GLY A 315 -5.37 -15.10 17.56
N GLY A 316 -4.32 -14.67 16.84
CA GLY A 316 -3.02 -14.32 17.43
C GLY A 316 -2.21 -15.56 17.84
N PHE A 317 -0.88 -15.45 17.86
CA PHE A 317 0.03 -16.53 18.25
C PHE A 317 1.21 -16.06 19.10
N GLY A 318 1.19 -14.78 19.52
CA GLY A 318 2.03 -14.25 20.58
C GLY A 318 3.19 -13.37 20.13
N LEU A 319 3.24 -12.92 18.87
CA LEU A 319 4.30 -11.98 18.47
C LEU A 319 4.05 -10.59 19.03
N ALA A 320 2.79 -10.16 19.08
CA ALA A 320 2.38 -8.89 19.68
C ALA A 320 2.94 -8.72 21.10
N GLU A 321 2.86 -9.75 21.95
CA GLU A 321 3.42 -9.73 23.32
C GLU A 321 4.94 -9.50 23.30
N ILE A 322 5.67 -10.24 22.45
CA ILE A 322 7.13 -10.09 22.30
C ILE A 322 7.47 -8.67 21.83
N LEU A 323 6.72 -8.13 20.87
CA LEU A 323 6.92 -6.78 20.35
C LEU A 323 6.58 -5.72 21.39
N TYR A 324 5.54 -5.91 22.21
CA TYR A 324 5.17 -4.99 23.28
C TYR A 324 6.30 -4.88 24.31
N GLU A 325 6.80 -6.02 24.80
CA GLU A 325 7.89 -6.06 25.78
C GLU A 325 9.18 -5.42 25.22
N ASN A 326 9.45 -5.58 23.92
CA ASN A 326 10.65 -5.04 23.26
C ASN A 326 10.46 -3.71 22.52
N SER A 327 9.27 -3.10 22.61
CA SER A 327 8.86 -1.94 21.79
C SER A 327 9.83 -0.76 21.87
N GLU A 328 10.36 -0.46 23.05
CA GLU A 328 11.33 0.63 23.26
C GLU A 328 12.64 0.40 22.48
N LYS A 329 13.16 -0.84 22.52
CA LYS A 329 14.33 -1.24 21.74
C LYS A 329 14.01 -1.25 20.25
N LEU A 330 12.81 -1.68 19.88
CA LEU A 330 12.33 -1.72 18.49
C LEU A 330 12.27 -0.30 17.90
N MET A 331 11.74 0.69 18.63
CA MET A 331 11.72 2.11 18.22
C MET A 331 13.15 2.62 17.96
N LYS A 332 14.09 2.34 18.87
CA LYS A 332 15.49 2.76 18.72
C LYS A 332 16.14 2.12 17.48
N LYS A 333 15.93 0.81 17.31
CA LYS A 333 16.43 0.07 16.14
C LYS A 333 15.81 0.53 14.83
N SER A 334 14.56 1.00 14.86
CA SER A 334 13.91 1.59 13.69
C SER A 334 14.63 2.86 13.23
N LEU A 335 14.90 3.80 14.15
CA LEU A 335 15.68 5.00 13.83
C LEU A 335 17.09 4.66 13.32
N ASP A 336 17.80 3.77 14.01
CA ASP A 336 19.17 3.38 13.63
C ASP A 336 19.19 2.77 12.21
N HIS A 337 18.24 1.88 11.90
CA HIS A 337 18.13 1.24 10.59
C HIS A 337 17.75 2.22 9.47
N LEU A 338 16.83 3.15 9.74
CA LEU A 338 16.48 4.21 8.78
C LEU A 338 17.71 5.09 8.46
N LYS A 339 18.48 5.48 9.48
CA LYS A 339 19.69 6.30 9.32
C LYS A 339 20.85 5.56 8.66
N SER A 340 21.01 4.26 8.92
CA SER A 340 22.11 3.47 8.34
C SER A 340 21.92 3.14 6.87
N CYS A 341 20.68 3.12 6.39
CA CYS A 341 20.38 2.88 4.99
C CYS A 341 20.83 4.06 4.11
N GLY A 342 21.69 3.81 3.11
CA GLY A 342 22.25 4.86 2.23
C GLY A 342 21.28 5.47 1.20
N CYS A 343 20.02 5.02 1.13
CA CYS A 343 19.06 5.60 0.19
C CYS A 343 18.57 6.99 0.63
N LYS A 344 18.21 7.85 -0.32
CA LYS A 344 17.69 9.21 -0.04
C LYS A 344 16.20 9.25 0.29
N ASP A 345 15.39 8.51 -0.47
CA ASP A 345 13.93 8.69 -0.53
C ASP A 345 13.15 7.54 0.15
N GLY A 346 13.77 6.35 0.21
CA GLY A 346 13.14 5.10 0.62
C GLY A 346 13.54 3.98 -0.35
N CYS A 347 13.63 2.75 0.13
CA CYS A 347 13.96 1.60 -0.71
C CYS A 347 13.49 0.27 -0.09
N PRO A 348 13.60 -0.87 -0.83
CA PRO A 348 13.31 -2.20 -0.31
C PRO A 348 14.11 -2.65 0.90
N LEU A 349 15.23 -2.01 1.23
CA LEU A 349 15.96 -2.33 2.45
C LEU A 349 15.36 -1.66 3.68
N CYS A 350 14.85 -0.43 3.58
CA CYS A 350 14.41 0.33 4.75
C CYS A 350 12.89 0.44 4.93
N VAL A 351 12.15 0.90 3.91
CA VAL A 351 10.74 1.31 4.07
C VAL A 351 9.78 0.67 3.08
N TYR A 352 10.22 0.04 1.98
CA TYR A 352 9.26 -0.61 1.08
C TYR A 352 8.88 -2.01 1.59
N SER A 353 7.61 -2.36 1.39
CA SER A 353 7.03 -3.66 1.69
C SER A 353 6.39 -4.27 0.45
N PRO A 354 6.59 -5.56 0.17
CA PRO A 354 5.87 -6.26 -0.89
C PRO A 354 4.38 -6.45 -0.55
N LYS A 355 3.98 -6.23 0.70
CA LYS A 355 2.58 -6.35 1.17
C LYS A 355 1.82 -5.02 1.20
N CYS A 356 2.47 -3.92 0.79
CA CYS A 356 1.87 -2.59 0.85
C CYS A 356 0.67 -2.48 -0.09
N GLY A 357 -0.51 -2.21 0.46
CA GLY A 357 -1.75 -2.07 -0.32
C GLY A 357 -1.81 -0.82 -1.20
N THR A 358 -0.91 0.14 -0.99
CA THR A 358 -0.82 1.40 -1.78
C THR A 358 0.41 1.43 -2.68
N PHE A 359 0.94 0.26 -3.05
CA PHE A 359 2.07 0.11 -3.99
C PHE A 359 3.34 0.88 -3.58
N ASN A 360 3.53 1.12 -2.29
CA ASN A 360 4.65 1.91 -1.75
C ASN A 360 4.68 3.39 -2.22
N GLU A 361 3.54 3.94 -2.65
CA GLU A 361 3.44 5.33 -3.14
C GLU A 361 3.49 6.37 -2.01
N PHE A 362 2.88 6.08 -0.86
CA PHE A 362 2.78 7.00 0.28
C PHE A 362 3.77 6.62 1.39
N LEU A 363 5.06 6.76 1.11
CA LEU A 363 6.14 6.46 2.06
C LEU A 363 7.16 7.58 2.10
N ASP A 364 7.52 8.00 3.32
CA ASP A 364 8.47 9.07 3.52
C ASP A 364 9.55 8.74 4.55
N LYS A 365 10.76 8.44 4.05
CA LYS A 365 11.91 8.16 4.90
C LYS A 365 12.35 9.38 5.72
N TRP A 366 12.29 10.58 5.15
CA TRP A 366 12.76 11.79 5.82
C TRP A 366 11.86 12.12 7.00
N GLN A 367 10.54 12.11 6.78
CA GLN A 367 9.56 12.30 7.85
C GLN A 367 9.67 11.21 8.91
N ALA A 368 9.82 9.93 8.54
CA ALA A 368 9.99 8.84 9.50
C ALA A 368 11.20 9.05 10.44
N ILE A 369 12.34 9.48 9.89
CA ILE A 369 13.52 9.82 10.69
C ILE A 369 13.21 11.00 11.62
N LYS A 370 12.53 12.04 11.10
CA LYS A 370 12.20 13.25 11.88
C LYS A 370 11.22 12.96 13.01
N VAL A 371 10.25 12.08 12.80
CA VAL A 371 9.31 11.62 13.83
C VAL A 371 10.11 10.98 14.97
N TRP A 372 11.01 10.04 14.65
CA TRP A 372 11.82 9.40 15.68
C TRP A 372 12.81 10.36 16.37
N GLU A 373 13.46 11.25 15.64
CA GLU A 373 14.31 12.29 16.22
C GLU A 373 13.52 13.15 17.19
N MET A 374 12.32 13.60 16.81
CA MET A 374 11.45 14.39 17.67
C MET A 374 10.99 13.63 18.92
N VAL A 375 10.69 12.34 18.79
CA VAL A 375 10.35 11.45 19.92
C VAL A 375 11.53 11.35 20.89
N PHE A 376 12.74 11.04 20.41
CA PHE A 376 13.91 10.82 21.27
C PHE A 376 14.59 12.11 21.79
N ILE A 377 14.40 13.27 21.14
CA ILE A 377 14.93 14.56 21.63
C ILE A 377 14.08 15.10 22.80
N GLY A 378 12.79 14.75 22.86
CA GLY A 378 11.83 15.28 23.82
C GLY A 378 12.15 15.08 25.31
N ASP A 379 13.07 14.18 25.65
CA ASP A 379 13.45 13.85 27.04
C ASP A 379 14.68 14.63 27.56
N ASN A 380 15.38 15.42 26.73
CA ASN A 380 16.53 16.21 27.21
C ASN A 380 16.12 17.53 27.91
N THR A 381 14.84 17.71 28.24
CA THR A 381 14.30 18.93 28.84
C THR A 381 13.42 18.71 30.08
N GLU A 382 13.48 17.53 30.72
CA GLU A 382 12.93 17.32 32.07
C GLU A 382 14.03 17.30 33.15
#